data_AF-A0A941GHA3-F1
#
_entry.id   AF-A0A941GHA3-F1
#
_cell.length_a   1.000
_cell.length_b   1.000
_cell.length_c   1.000
_cell.angle_alpha   90.00
_cell.angle_beta   90.00
_cell.angle_gamma   90.00
#
_symmetry.space_group_name_H-M   'P 1'
#
loop_
_entity.id
_entity.type
_entity.pdbx_description
1 polymer ?
#
loop_
_entity_poly.entity_id
_entity_poly.type
_entity_poly.pdbx_seq_one_letter_code
_entity_poly.pdbx_strand_id
1 'polypeptide(L)'
;MRTSVPCPNCEQAITLDDFEDFSSPFTMKCPYCKAKLKETKVTPFLLIGLIIIIPLFIYLTETLISLLSGIIPIIRKIPSIIVFIGLLYPLYALYERINGLIMFNKGNLQLKKRQ
;
A
#
# COMPACT_ATOMS: atom_id res chain seq x y z
N MET A 1 13.32 11.13 -10.33
CA MET A 1 11.96 10.60 -10.11
C MET A 1 10.99 11.56 -10.78
N ARG A 2 9.92 11.06 -11.40
CA ARG A 2 8.84 11.94 -11.87
C ARG A 2 8.12 12.51 -10.63
N THR A 3 7.74 13.79 -10.70
CA THR A 3 6.96 14.49 -9.66
C THR A 3 5.59 14.96 -10.14
N SER A 4 5.35 14.95 -11.46
CA SER A 4 4.05 15.18 -12.13
C SER A 4 3.71 14.05 -13.14
N VAL A 5 2.45 13.63 -13.24
CA VAL A 5 1.91 12.80 -14.35
C VAL A 5 0.66 13.47 -14.94
N PRO A 6 0.54 13.63 -16.27
CA PRO A 6 -0.63 14.26 -16.87
C PRO A 6 -1.88 13.38 -16.75
N CYS A 7 -3.02 13.99 -16.48
CA CYS A 7 -4.31 13.30 -16.49
C CYS A 7 -4.70 12.90 -17.92
N PRO A 8 -5.09 11.64 -18.19
CA PRO A 8 -5.49 11.20 -19.54
C PRO A 8 -6.82 11.79 -20.04
N ASN A 9 -7.54 12.57 -19.22
CA ASN A 9 -8.81 13.20 -19.59
C ASN A 9 -8.75 14.72 -19.74
N CYS A 10 -7.97 15.40 -18.90
CA CYS A 10 -7.91 16.87 -18.88
C CYS A 10 -6.48 17.42 -19.02
N GLU A 11 -5.49 16.54 -19.18
CA GLU A 11 -4.07 16.85 -19.39
C GLU A 11 -3.37 17.62 -18.26
N GLN A 12 -4.11 18.07 -17.25
CA GLN A 12 -3.54 18.73 -16.08
C GLN A 12 -2.61 17.79 -15.31
N ALA A 13 -1.51 18.35 -14.82
CA ALA A 13 -0.48 17.64 -14.09
C ALA A 13 -0.98 17.26 -12.69
N ILE A 14 -1.06 15.95 -12.43
CA ILE A 14 -1.32 15.39 -11.11
C ILE A 14 0.03 15.26 -10.40
N THR A 15 0.16 15.87 -9.23
CA THR A 15 1.38 15.87 -8.42
C THR A 15 1.39 14.70 -7.44
N LEU A 16 2.53 14.45 -6.81
CA LEU A 16 2.65 13.44 -5.74
C LEU A 16 1.83 13.80 -4.51
N ASP A 17 1.70 15.09 -4.20
CA ASP A 17 0.96 15.55 -3.01
C ASP A 17 -0.55 15.30 -3.17
N ASP A 18 -1.06 15.40 -4.40
CA ASP A 18 -2.45 15.04 -4.73
C ASP A 18 -2.77 13.56 -4.43
N PHE A 19 -1.75 12.70 -4.29
CA PHE A 19 -1.94 11.27 -3.98
C PHE A 19 -2.14 10.96 -2.50
N GLU A 20 -1.63 11.81 -1.60
CA GLU A 20 -1.83 11.61 -0.16
C GLU A 20 -3.32 11.73 0.22
N ASP A 21 -4.09 12.51 -0.55
CA ASP A 21 -5.52 12.71 -0.38
C ASP A 21 -6.39 11.62 -1.03
N PHE A 22 -5.80 10.58 -1.64
CA PHE A 22 -6.60 9.56 -2.32
C PHE A 22 -7.15 8.48 -1.39
N SER A 23 -8.45 8.22 -1.54
CA SER A 23 -9.19 7.24 -0.75
C SER A 23 -8.78 5.78 -0.99
N SER A 24 -8.06 5.48 -2.07
CA SER A 24 -7.58 4.11 -2.34
C SER A 24 -6.37 4.10 -3.27
N PRO A 25 -5.44 3.15 -3.10
CA PRO A 25 -4.24 3.05 -3.94
C PRO A 25 -4.56 2.63 -5.38
N PHE A 26 -5.67 1.91 -5.62
CA PHE A 26 -5.95 1.31 -6.94
C PHE A 26 -6.88 2.13 -7.83
N THR A 27 -7.64 3.04 -7.23
CA THR A 27 -8.56 3.92 -7.95
C THR A 27 -8.49 5.32 -7.38
N MET A 28 -8.32 6.29 -8.25
CA MET A 28 -8.20 7.69 -7.86
C MET A 28 -9.13 8.57 -8.70
N LYS A 29 -9.39 9.78 -8.22
CA LYS A 29 -10.10 10.80 -8.98
C LYS A 29 -9.12 11.91 -9.30
N CYS A 30 -9.08 12.36 -10.55
CA CYS A 30 -8.30 13.55 -10.88
C CYS A 30 -8.79 14.74 -10.02
N PRO A 31 -7.91 15.49 -9.34
CA PRO A 31 -8.31 16.60 -8.47
C PRO A 31 -9.04 17.70 -9.26
N TYR A 32 -8.68 17.89 -10.52
CA TYR A 32 -9.20 18.93 -11.41
C TYR A 32 -10.51 18.53 -12.12
N CYS A 33 -10.50 17.45 -12.91
CA CYS A 33 -11.67 17.05 -13.70
C CYS A 33 -12.56 15.99 -13.04
N LYS A 34 -12.19 15.51 -11.84
CA LYS A 34 -12.89 14.45 -11.08
C LYS A 34 -13.08 13.12 -11.82
N ALA A 35 -12.46 12.94 -13.00
CA ALA A 35 -12.48 11.69 -13.74
C ALA A 35 -11.87 10.56 -12.90
N LYS A 36 -12.55 9.40 -12.88
CA LYS A 36 -12.05 8.20 -12.20
C LYS A 36 -10.92 7.59 -13.03
N LEU A 37 -9.74 7.49 -12.43
CA LEU A 37 -8.55 6.89 -13.01
C LEU A 37 -8.24 5.57 -12.30
N LYS A 38 -7.64 4.63 -13.02
CA LYS A 38 -7.17 3.35 -12.52
C LYS A 38 -5.70 3.17 -12.92
N GLU A 39 -4.90 2.66 -11.98
CA GLU A 39 -3.55 2.17 -12.27
C GLU A 39 -3.64 0.69 -12.65
N THR A 40 -3.03 0.28 -13.77
CA THR A 40 -3.18 -1.09 -14.30
C THR A 40 -1.88 -1.88 -14.37
N LYS A 41 -0.72 -1.23 -14.24
CA LYS A 41 0.58 -1.83 -14.53
C LYS A 41 1.29 -2.32 -13.27
N VAL A 42 1.22 -1.57 -12.19
CA VAL A 42 1.91 -1.88 -10.92
C VAL A 42 1.00 -2.66 -9.97
N THR A 43 -0.32 -2.41 -10.05
CA THR A 43 -1.34 -3.02 -9.19
C THR A 43 -1.23 -4.55 -9.06
N PRO A 44 -1.07 -5.35 -10.14
CA PRO A 44 -0.95 -6.80 -10.01
C PRO A 44 0.28 -7.24 -9.20
N PHE A 45 1.42 -6.57 -9.38
CA PHE A 45 2.65 -6.87 -8.66
C PHE A 45 2.53 -6.55 -7.17
N LEU A 46 1.83 -5.47 -6.81
CA LEU A 46 1.55 -5.13 -5.42
C LEU A 46 0.66 -6.18 -4.75
N LEU A 47 -0.35 -6.69 -5.46
CA LEU A 47 -1.22 -7.76 -4.95
C LEU A 47 -0.45 -9.07 -4.75
N ILE A 48 0.44 -9.43 -5.67
CA ILE A 48 1.32 -10.60 -5.52
C ILE A 48 2.25 -10.40 -4.32
N GLY A 49 2.83 -9.21 -4.15
CA GLY A 49 3.65 -8.85 -3.00
C GLY A 49 2.89 -9.03 -1.68
N LEU A 50 1.62 -8.62 -1.63
CA LEU A 50 0.75 -8.81 -0.46
C LEU A 50 0.55 -10.30 -0.15
N ILE A 51 0.31 -11.13 -1.16
CA ILE A 51 0.11 -12.58 -0.97
C ILE A 51 1.37 -13.24 -0.39
N ILE A 52 2.56 -12.77 -0.77
CA ILE A 52 3.84 -13.29 -0.27
C ILE A 52 4.14 -12.78 1.15
N ILE A 53 3.81 -11.53 1.45
CA ILE A 53 4.17 -10.91 2.73
C ILE A 53 3.34 -11.43 3.89
N ILE A 54 2.05 -11.78 3.66
CA ILE A 54 1.16 -12.30 4.70
C ILE A 54 1.72 -13.57 5.38
N PRO A 55 2.06 -14.66 4.67
CA PRO A 55 2.59 -15.87 5.31
C PRO A 55 3.95 -15.62 5.99
N LEU A 56 4.79 -14.74 5.43
CA LEU A 56 6.04 -14.33 6.05
C LEU A 56 5.79 -13.65 7.41
N PHE A 57 4.81 -12.76 7.48
CA PHE A 57 4.46 -12.06 8.72
C PHE A 57 3.84 -12.98 9.78
N ILE A 58 3.05 -13.98 9.37
CA ILE A 58 2.55 -15.01 10.27
C ILE A 58 3.74 -15.76 10.88
N TYR A 59 4.69 -16.21 10.06
CA TYR A 59 5.90 -16.89 10.54
C TYR A 59 6.74 -16.02 11.49
N LEU A 60 6.96 -14.75 11.14
CA LEU A 60 7.71 -13.81 11.97
C LEU A 60 7.00 -13.55 13.31
N THR A 61 5.67 -13.47 13.31
CA THR A 61 4.89 -13.24 14.53
C THR A 61 5.05 -14.40 15.50
N GLU A 62 4.90 -15.65 15.03
CA GLU A 62 5.08 -16.83 15.87
C GLU A 62 6.53 -16.97 16.38
N THR A 63 7.50 -16.66 15.52
CA THR A 63 8.92 -16.66 15.89
C THR A 63 9.20 -15.62 16.99
N LEU A 64 8.64 -14.42 16.85
CA LEU A 64 8.81 -13.33 17.80
C LEU A 64 8.14 -13.68 19.15
N ILE A 65 6.91 -14.19 19.14
CA ILE A 65 6.21 -14.64 20.36
C ILE A 65 7.00 -15.74 21.07
N SER A 66 7.51 -16.72 20.32
CA SER A 66 8.31 -17.81 20.88
C SER A 66 9.56 -17.28 21.58
N LEU A 67 10.34 -16.42 20.90
CA LEU A 67 11.55 -15.80 21.45
C LEU A 67 11.25 -14.94 22.69
N LEU A 68 10.25 -14.07 22.59
CA LEU A 68 9.84 -13.17 23.66
C LEU A 68 9.30 -13.93 24.87
N SER A 69 8.61 -15.05 24.66
CA SER A 69 8.10 -15.88 25.75
C SER A 69 9.19 -16.56 26.58
N GLY A 70 10.40 -16.72 26.02
CA GLY A 70 11.56 -17.22 26.75
C GLY A 70 12.10 -16.20 27.76
N ILE A 71 11.79 -14.92 27.59
CA ILE A 71 12.24 -13.82 28.46
C ILE A 71 11.11 -13.36 29.39
N ILE A 72 9.90 -13.18 28.83
CA ILE A 72 8.73 -12.69 29.56
C ILE A 72 7.57 -13.67 29.34
N PRO A 73 7.24 -14.52 30.33
CA PRO A 73 6.26 -15.59 30.16
C PRO A 73 4.82 -15.07 29.92
N ILE A 74 4.54 -13.82 30.28
CA ILE A 74 3.22 -13.19 30.06
C ILE A 74 2.87 -13.03 28.57
N ILE A 75 3.89 -13.02 27.70
CA ILE A 75 3.73 -12.83 26.26
C ILE A 75 3.00 -14.00 25.60
N ARG A 76 3.06 -15.21 26.18
CA ARG A 76 2.26 -16.37 25.71
C ARG A 76 0.76 -16.16 25.82
N LYS A 77 0.31 -15.25 26.68
CA LYS A 77 -1.12 -14.94 26.88
C LYS A 77 -1.60 -13.83 25.93
N ILE A 78 -0.69 -13.17 25.22
CA ILE A 78 -1.05 -12.12 24.26
C ILE A 78 -1.54 -12.80 22.98
N PRO A 79 -2.76 -12.46 22.49
CA PRO A 79 -3.23 -12.95 21.21
C PRO A 79 -2.26 -12.61 20.07
N SER A 80 -1.89 -13.58 19.24
CA SER A 80 -0.95 -13.37 18.13
C SER A 80 -1.36 -12.23 17.21
N ILE A 81 -2.67 -11.95 17.08
CA ILE A 81 -3.20 -10.85 16.27
C ILE A 81 -2.73 -9.47 16.74
N ILE A 82 -2.50 -9.27 18.04
CA ILE A 82 -2.03 -7.98 18.59
C ILE A 82 -0.57 -7.76 18.19
N VAL A 83 0.25 -8.80 18.32
CA VAL A 83 1.67 -8.77 17.93
C VAL A 83 1.79 -8.59 16.41
N PHE A 84 0.95 -9.27 15.65
CA PHE A 84 0.86 -9.16 14.20
C PHE A 84 0.52 -7.74 13.74
N ILE A 85 -0.49 -7.09 14.34
CA ILE A 85 -0.85 -5.69 14.05
C ILE A 85 0.30 -4.74 14.36
N GLY A 86 0.96 -4.92 15.51
CA GLY A 86 2.13 -4.12 15.89
C GLY A 86 3.28 -4.24 14.88
N LEU A 87 3.51 -5.45 14.35
CA LEU A 87 4.54 -5.72 13.34
C LEU A 87 4.16 -5.15 11.97
N LEU A 88 2.86 -5.14 11.64
CA LEU A 88 2.31 -4.63 10.39
C LEU A 88 2.37 -3.11 10.27
N TYR A 89 2.25 -2.37 11.37
CA TYR A 89 2.14 -0.91 11.31
C TYR A 89 3.37 -0.22 10.66
N PRO A 90 4.62 -0.54 11.03
CA PRO A 90 5.79 -0.01 10.32
C PRO A 90 5.81 -0.35 8.82
N LEU A 91 5.33 -1.55 8.48
CA LEU A 91 5.25 -2.00 7.09
C LEU A 91 4.18 -1.22 6.31
N TYR A 92 3.05 -0.93 6.95
CA TYR A 92 1.98 -0.09 6.39
C TYR A 92 2.49 1.34 6.11
N ALA A 93 3.20 1.94 7.06
CA ALA A 93 3.77 3.28 6.89
C ALA A 93 4.80 3.33 5.74
N LEU A 94 5.64 2.31 5.62
CA LEU A 94 6.56 2.17 4.48
C LEU A 94 5.79 1.93 3.18
N TYR A 95 4.73 1.11 3.22
CA TYR A 95 3.89 0.83 2.07
C TYR A 95 3.22 2.09 1.52
N GLU A 96 2.58 2.92 2.35
CA GLU A 96 1.93 4.15 1.88
C GLU A 96 2.91 5.04 1.09
N ARG A 97 4.10 5.27 1.66
CA ARG A 97 5.14 6.11 1.06
C ARG A 97 5.70 5.52 -0.24
N ILE A 98 5.99 4.22 -0.25
CA ILE A 98 6.60 3.55 -1.41
C ILE A 98 5.57 3.36 -2.53
N ASN A 99 4.33 3.05 -2.17
CA ASN A 99 3.30 2.72 -3.14
C ASN A 99 2.96 3.92 -4.05
N GLY A 100 2.78 5.11 -3.46
CA GLY A 100 2.61 6.34 -4.23
C GLY A 100 3.77 6.58 -5.21
N LEU A 101 5.02 6.43 -4.75
CA LEU A 101 6.21 6.60 -5.59
C LEU A 101 6.30 5.59 -6.73
N ILE A 102 5.97 4.31 -6.49
CA ILE A 102 6.03 3.27 -7.53
C ILE A 102 4.92 3.51 -8.56
N MET A 103 3.70 3.79 -8.11
CA MET A 103 2.57 4.10 -9.00
C MET A 103 2.88 5.29 -9.90
N PHE A 104 3.56 6.29 -9.37
CA PHE A 104 3.92 7.49 -10.11
C PHE A 104 5.04 7.29 -11.14
N ASN A 105 6.11 6.61 -10.73
CA ASN A 105 7.29 6.45 -11.58
C ASN A 105 7.13 5.32 -12.60
N LYS A 106 6.39 4.26 -12.25
CA LYS A 106 6.30 3.03 -13.05
C LYS A 106 4.88 2.69 -13.51
N GLY A 107 3.86 3.30 -12.92
CA GLY A 107 2.46 3.02 -13.23
C GLY A 107 2.00 3.60 -14.55
N ASN A 108 0.79 3.21 -14.94
CA ASN A 108 0.10 3.73 -16.11
C ASN A 108 -1.33 4.11 -15.73
N LEU A 109 -1.66 5.41 -15.83
CA LEU A 109 -2.96 5.94 -15.46
C LEU A 109 -3.91 5.82 -16.64
N GLN A 110 -5.00 5.08 -16.46
CA GLN A 110 -6.04 4.92 -17.46
C GLN A 110 -7.38 5.40 -16.94
N LEU A 111 -8.25 5.85 -17.83
CA LEU A 111 -9.63 6.16 -17.48
C LEU A 111 -10.36 4.89 -17.06
N LYS A 112 -10.96 4.91 -15.87
CA LYS A 112 -11.84 3.82 -15.42
C LYS A 112 -13.15 3.95 -16.20
N LYS A 113 -13.38 3.05 -17.17
CA LYS A 113 -14.68 2.94 -17.85
C LYS A 113 -15.78 2.77 -16.80
N ARG A 114 -16.87 3.54 -16.89
CA ARG A 114 -18.09 3.25 -16.14
C ARG A 114 -18.63 1.94 -16.72
N GLN A 115 -18.56 0.87 -15.93
CA GLN A 115 -19.45 -0.28 -16.11
C GLN A 115 -20.87 0.14 -15.75
#